data_AF-A0AAN8DCF4-F1
#
_entry.id   AF-A0AAN8DCF4-F1
#
_cell.length_a   1.000
_cell.length_b   1.000
_cell.length_c   1.000
_cell.angle_alpha   90.00
_cell.angle_beta   90.00
_cell.angle_gamma   90.00
#
_symmetry.space_group_name_H-M   'P 1'
#
loop_
_entity.id
_entity.type
_entity.pdbx_description
1 polymer ?
#
loop_
_entity_poly.entity_id
_entity_poly.type
_entity_poly.pdbx_seq_one_letter_code
_entity_poly.pdbx_strand_id
1 'polypeptide(L)'
;MSVRPRPSLSAEESVPQMVSSEQLPDENLSAALDQKVVSPNRILSDSGSFARIVVGFPDLVSPNEVYSFKRPVDLSEVRIAEGGANTLLRGGLRSSTPKRDNCVSLLSANQVVRALPPNKVPLKEVYPKDVTPPMTAAYLEVTDLNSKKVKYIPVPRSVTVSPYTGWLSKVSESDVLLSDLGSGGVVTVDMGGYVRLWETGLDNLQRSLMEWRNMIGTEDGRPLQITIQRDSGLDVSAPKHGKIDANNDPHVGGNQWAGGTGGRDTAGLGGKGGPYRLDAGHKVHQVSQAEKDAVPEEVRKAAREMGEKAFRERLKEINMSQYDAAMYERFSSAVSRQVQSLRIVLDSLQAKGKERQWLKNQALGELDDAKIIDGLTGEKAIYKRRGELDPELGSPQQKPKRLRVLADVSGSMYRFNGVDRRLERSMEAVCMVMEGLENYEHKFKYDIVGHSGDGYDIELVRADKVPKNNKERLKVLKTMHAHSQFCMSGDFTLEGTDSSIKELVKEEADEHFVVVLSDANLERYGIRPERFAQVLTSDPQVNAFAIFIGSLGDQAERLQKTLPAGRSFVAMDTKQIPQILQQIFTSTMLSSA
;
A
#
# COMPACT_ATOMS: atom_id res chain seq x y z
N MET A 1 28.52 -5.35 8.56
CA MET A 1 29.45 -4.78 7.55
C MET A 1 29.69 -5.84 6.47
N SER A 2 29.78 -5.46 5.19
CA SER A 2 29.65 -6.39 4.07
C SER A 2 30.91 -6.55 3.22
N VAL A 3 31.26 -7.80 2.89
CA VAL A 3 32.22 -8.18 1.85
C VAL A 3 31.44 -8.49 0.56
N ARG A 4 31.92 -8.04 -0.61
CA ARG A 4 31.28 -8.29 -1.93
C ARG A 4 31.89 -9.53 -2.62
N PRO A 5 31.16 -10.63 -2.81
CA PRO A 5 31.61 -11.77 -3.63
C PRO A 5 31.36 -11.49 -5.13
N ARG A 6 32.20 -12.05 -6.02
CA ARG A 6 32.03 -12.04 -7.49
C ARG A 6 31.68 -13.44 -8.00
N PRO A 7 30.74 -13.60 -8.96
CA PRO A 7 30.45 -14.89 -9.57
C PRO A 7 31.57 -15.32 -10.55
N SER A 8 31.89 -16.62 -10.60
CA SER A 8 32.83 -17.21 -11.57
C SER A 8 32.36 -18.59 -12.03
N LEU A 9 32.68 -18.94 -13.28
CA LEU A 9 32.40 -20.24 -13.93
C LEU A 9 33.59 -21.18 -13.73
N SER A 10 33.58 -21.99 -12.66
CA SER A 10 34.45 -23.18 -12.50
C SER A 10 34.01 -23.98 -11.27
N ALA A 11 33.71 -25.26 -11.47
CA ALA A 11 33.32 -26.18 -10.40
C ALA A 11 34.52 -27.06 -10.02
N GLU A 12 35.04 -26.88 -8.80
CA GLU A 12 35.80 -27.92 -8.11
C GLU A 12 34.80 -28.84 -7.39
N GLU A 13 35.05 -30.16 -7.45
CA GLU A 13 34.18 -31.18 -6.85
C GLU A 13 34.20 -31.08 -5.31
N SER A 14 33.06 -30.69 -4.73
CA SER A 14 32.86 -30.55 -3.28
C SER A 14 31.52 -31.17 -2.88
N VAL A 15 31.49 -31.87 -1.73
CA VAL A 15 30.24 -32.47 -1.22
C VAL A 15 29.32 -31.36 -0.71
N PRO A 16 28.06 -31.28 -1.17
CA PRO A 16 27.15 -30.23 -0.73
C PRO A 16 26.72 -30.46 0.72
N GLN A 17 26.77 -29.39 1.51
CA GLN A 17 26.29 -29.37 2.89
C GLN A 17 24.81 -29.00 2.98
N MET A 18 24.28 -28.34 1.94
CA MET A 18 22.87 -28.01 1.80
C MET A 18 22.52 -27.94 0.31
N VAL A 19 21.34 -28.48 -0.02
CA VAL A 19 20.70 -28.34 -1.33
C VAL A 19 19.24 -27.94 -1.08
N SER A 20 18.75 -26.92 -1.78
CA SER A 20 17.35 -26.51 -1.64
C SER A 20 16.42 -27.57 -2.22
N SER A 21 15.27 -27.79 -1.57
CA SER A 21 14.22 -28.68 -2.09
C SER A 21 13.46 -28.01 -3.23
N GLU A 22 13.18 -26.72 -3.08
CA GLU A 22 12.43 -25.88 -4.01
C GLU A 22 13.35 -24.96 -4.83
N GLN A 23 12.79 -24.38 -5.90
CA GLN A 23 13.45 -23.41 -6.76
C GLN A 23 13.33 -21.99 -6.21
N LEU A 24 14.28 -21.11 -6.55
CA LEU A 24 14.10 -19.68 -6.35
C LEU A 24 12.98 -19.15 -7.27
N PRO A 25 12.14 -18.23 -6.78
CA PRO A 25 11.23 -17.46 -7.63
C PRO A 25 12.01 -16.74 -8.75
N ASP A 26 11.40 -16.59 -9.93
CA ASP A 26 12.06 -16.01 -11.12
C ASP A 26 12.63 -14.61 -10.88
N GLU A 27 11.93 -13.80 -10.06
CA GLU A 27 12.39 -12.47 -9.65
C GLU A 27 13.68 -12.55 -8.81
N ASN A 28 13.73 -13.47 -7.85
CA ASN A 28 14.88 -13.69 -6.97
C ASN A 28 16.06 -14.32 -7.74
N LEU A 29 15.78 -15.23 -8.67
CA LEU A 29 16.80 -15.80 -9.55
C LEU A 29 17.42 -14.70 -10.42
N SER A 30 16.58 -13.87 -11.04
CA SER A 30 17.04 -12.79 -11.90
C SER A 30 17.85 -11.74 -11.12
N ALA A 31 17.42 -11.41 -9.91
CA ALA A 31 18.14 -10.52 -9.01
C ALA A 31 19.49 -11.09 -8.55
N ALA A 32 19.56 -12.38 -8.25
CA ALA A 32 20.81 -13.02 -7.84
C ALA A 32 21.87 -13.03 -8.98
N LEU A 33 21.41 -13.24 -10.22
CA LEU A 33 22.28 -13.38 -11.40
C LEU A 33 22.56 -12.07 -12.14
N ASP A 34 21.89 -10.96 -11.78
CA ASP A 34 21.85 -9.70 -12.55
C ASP A 34 21.44 -9.89 -14.03
N GLN A 35 20.62 -10.90 -14.32
CA GLN A 35 20.18 -11.25 -15.67
C GLN A 35 18.72 -11.71 -15.64
N LYS A 36 17.95 -11.42 -16.69
CA LYS A 36 16.57 -11.93 -16.80
C LYS A 36 16.63 -13.41 -17.18
N VAL A 37 16.45 -14.28 -16.19
CA VAL A 37 16.53 -15.73 -16.37
C VAL A 37 15.25 -16.35 -15.79
N VAL A 38 14.59 -17.17 -16.60
CA VAL A 38 13.43 -17.97 -16.19
C VAL A 38 13.77 -19.42 -16.51
N SER A 39 14.20 -20.15 -15.48
CA SER A 39 14.65 -21.53 -15.63
C SER A 39 14.55 -22.26 -14.29
N PRO A 40 14.28 -23.58 -14.29
CA PRO A 40 14.43 -24.43 -13.11
C PRO A 40 15.80 -24.20 -12.47
N ASN A 41 15.85 -24.11 -11.15
CA ASN A 41 17.09 -23.86 -10.44
C ASN A 41 17.11 -24.51 -9.06
N ARG A 42 18.32 -24.71 -8.52
CA ARG A 42 18.56 -25.12 -7.13
C ARG A 42 19.68 -24.33 -6.50
N ILE A 43 19.52 -24.01 -5.21
CA ILE A 43 20.59 -23.46 -4.39
C ILE A 43 21.36 -24.62 -3.77
N LEU A 44 22.67 -24.48 -3.76
CA LEU A 44 23.61 -25.40 -3.14
C LEU A 44 24.61 -24.61 -2.30
N SER A 45 25.03 -25.15 -1.16
CA SER A 45 26.11 -24.57 -0.35
C SER A 45 27.08 -25.67 0.08
N ASP A 46 28.37 -25.36 0.02
CA ASP A 46 29.48 -26.24 0.38
C ASP A 46 30.47 -25.47 1.28
N SER A 47 31.63 -26.07 1.57
CA SER A 47 32.66 -25.45 2.41
C SER A 47 33.42 -24.31 1.72
N GLY A 48 33.54 -24.37 0.39
CA GLY A 48 34.34 -23.45 -0.44
C GLY A 48 33.56 -22.26 -1.01
N SER A 49 32.24 -22.22 -0.85
CA SER A 49 31.39 -21.14 -1.36
C SER A 49 30.33 -20.72 -0.34
N PHE A 50 29.96 -19.44 -0.39
CA PHE A 50 28.85 -18.91 0.40
C PHE A 50 27.51 -19.47 -0.11
N ALA A 51 27.36 -19.53 -1.44
CA ALA A 51 26.24 -20.16 -2.13
C ALA A 51 26.63 -20.50 -3.58
N ARG A 52 25.95 -21.48 -4.17
CA ARG A 52 25.97 -21.84 -5.58
C ARG A 52 24.53 -21.91 -6.08
N ILE A 53 24.28 -21.40 -7.28
CA ILE A 53 22.99 -21.50 -7.96
C ILE A 53 23.20 -22.35 -9.20
N VAL A 54 22.51 -23.48 -9.28
CA VAL A 54 22.51 -24.36 -10.44
C VAL A 54 21.27 -24.06 -11.25
N VAL A 55 21.44 -23.52 -12.45
CA VAL A 55 20.36 -23.18 -13.39
C VAL A 55 20.21 -24.30 -14.41
N GLY A 56 18.99 -24.74 -14.64
CA GLY A 56 18.59 -25.89 -15.45
C GLY A 56 18.25 -27.14 -14.64
N PHE A 57 18.69 -27.23 -13.39
CA PHE A 57 18.46 -28.43 -12.56
C PHE A 57 17.15 -28.35 -11.77
N PRO A 58 16.36 -29.44 -11.64
CA PRO A 58 16.62 -30.81 -12.13
C PRO A 58 16.03 -31.15 -13.51
N ASP A 59 15.20 -30.27 -14.07
CA ASP A 59 14.25 -30.64 -15.14
C ASP A 59 14.76 -30.40 -16.57
N LEU A 60 15.80 -29.59 -16.74
CA LEU A 60 16.26 -29.16 -18.06
C LEU A 60 17.29 -30.16 -18.61
N VAL A 61 17.07 -30.61 -19.85
CA VAL A 61 17.87 -31.66 -20.51
C VAL A 61 19.21 -31.12 -21.06
N SER A 62 19.34 -29.79 -21.17
CA SER A 62 20.60 -29.13 -21.57
C SER A 62 21.61 -29.12 -20.41
N PRO A 63 22.90 -28.88 -20.67
CA PRO A 63 23.88 -28.73 -19.59
C PRO A 63 23.46 -27.62 -18.62
N ASN A 64 23.59 -27.92 -17.32
CA ASN A 64 23.27 -26.97 -16.25
C ASN A 64 24.37 -25.92 -16.10
N GLU A 65 23.98 -24.67 -15.86
CA GLU A 65 24.92 -23.59 -15.55
C GLU A 65 25.08 -23.45 -14.04
N VAL A 66 26.32 -23.30 -13.56
CA VAL A 66 26.61 -23.17 -12.12
C VAL A 66 27.23 -21.82 -11.81
N TYR A 67 26.51 -21.01 -11.05
CA TYR A 67 26.95 -19.71 -10.58
C TYR A 67 27.41 -19.82 -9.13
N SER A 68 28.69 -19.52 -8.85
CA SER A 68 29.25 -19.67 -7.49
C SER A 68 29.64 -18.33 -6.84
N PHE A 69 29.14 -18.11 -5.63
CA PHE A 69 29.57 -17.06 -4.71
C PHE A 69 30.73 -17.58 -3.87
N LYS A 70 31.95 -17.53 -4.41
CA LYS A 70 33.14 -18.15 -3.80
C LYS A 70 33.53 -17.51 -2.46
N ARG A 71 34.00 -18.36 -1.54
CA ARG A 71 34.61 -17.95 -0.28
C ARG A 71 36.12 -17.73 -0.48
N PRO A 72 36.76 -16.78 0.23
CA PRO A 72 38.21 -16.59 0.14
C PRO A 72 39.06 -17.75 0.67
N VAL A 73 38.56 -18.47 1.69
CA VAL A 73 39.26 -19.58 2.36
C VAL A 73 38.26 -20.70 2.60
N ASP A 74 38.56 -21.93 2.24
CA ASP A 74 37.65 -23.07 2.46
C ASP A 74 37.48 -23.37 3.96
N LEU A 75 36.24 -23.57 4.41
CA LEU A 75 35.92 -23.86 5.81
C LEU A 75 36.51 -25.17 6.34
N SER A 76 36.90 -26.10 5.47
CA SER A 76 37.58 -27.35 5.80
C SER A 76 39.06 -27.15 6.13
N GLU A 77 39.69 -26.12 5.54
CA GLU A 77 41.10 -25.78 5.74
C GLU A 77 41.33 -24.97 7.02
N VAL A 78 40.28 -24.29 7.52
CA VAL A 78 40.32 -23.53 8.77
C VAL A 78 40.38 -24.52 9.95
N ARG A 79 41.61 -24.88 10.33
CA ARG A 79 41.89 -25.74 11.50
C ARG A 79 41.26 -25.15 12.76
N ILE A 80 40.64 -26.00 13.55
CA ILE A 80 40.24 -25.67 14.92
C ILE A 80 41.54 -25.39 15.68
N ALA A 81 41.83 -24.12 15.98
CA ALA A 81 42.92 -23.79 16.88
C ALA A 81 42.64 -24.45 18.24
N GLU A 82 43.44 -25.45 18.59
CA GLU A 82 43.59 -25.97 19.94
C GLU A 82 44.12 -24.82 20.81
N GLY A 83 43.24 -23.96 21.33
CA GLY A 83 43.71 -22.73 21.94
C GLY A 83 42.61 -21.81 22.45
N GLY A 84 41.69 -22.35 23.25
CA GLY A 84 40.75 -21.56 24.03
C GLY A 84 40.49 -22.23 25.37
N ALA A 85 40.57 -21.49 26.48
CA ALA A 85 40.42 -21.97 27.85
C ALA A 85 39.10 -22.75 28.12
N ASN A 86 38.13 -22.69 27.20
CA ASN A 86 36.86 -23.41 27.28
C ASN A 86 36.92 -24.89 26.84
N THR A 87 38.04 -25.37 26.30
CA THR A 87 38.21 -26.78 25.88
C THR A 87 38.59 -27.70 27.04
N LEU A 88 39.17 -27.15 28.12
CA LEU A 88 39.61 -27.93 29.29
C LEU A 88 38.45 -28.32 30.23
N LEU A 89 37.33 -27.60 30.20
CA LEU A 89 36.13 -27.90 31.00
C LEU A 89 35.11 -28.82 30.29
N ARG A 90 35.28 -29.07 28.98
CA ARG A 90 34.44 -29.99 28.21
C ARG A 90 35.23 -31.26 27.89
N GLY A 91 35.15 -32.24 28.78
CA GLY A 91 35.79 -33.55 28.60
C GLY A 91 35.47 -34.18 27.24
N GLY A 92 36.51 -34.31 26.41
CA GLY A 92 36.51 -35.09 25.17
C GLY A 92 37.03 -34.32 23.95
N LEU A 93 38.07 -34.86 23.30
CA LEU A 93 38.52 -34.41 21.98
C LEU A 93 37.35 -34.46 20.97
N ARG A 94 37.14 -33.37 20.22
CA ARG A 94 36.18 -33.32 19.10
C ARG A 94 36.71 -34.19 17.94
N SER A 95 36.39 -35.47 17.97
CA SER A 95 37.01 -36.52 17.13
C SER A 95 36.08 -37.13 16.06
N SER A 96 35.19 -36.35 15.44
CA SER A 96 34.44 -36.87 14.27
C SER A 96 33.93 -35.75 13.37
N THR A 97 33.87 -36.02 12.07
CA THR A 97 33.11 -35.23 11.08
C THR A 97 31.70 -34.95 11.61
N PRO A 98 31.20 -33.70 11.54
CA PRO A 98 29.87 -33.37 12.04
C PRO A 98 28.82 -34.21 11.33
N LYS A 99 27.86 -34.74 12.09
CA LYS A 99 26.73 -35.53 11.54
C LYS A 99 25.64 -34.65 10.93
N ARG A 100 25.65 -33.35 11.25
CA ARG A 100 24.68 -32.36 10.76
C ARG A 100 25.38 -31.07 10.38
N ASP A 101 25.18 -30.66 9.14
CA ASP A 101 25.57 -29.33 8.67
C ASP A 101 24.49 -28.31 9.06
N ASN A 102 24.89 -27.25 9.76
CA ASN A 102 23.98 -26.17 10.15
C ASN A 102 23.88 -25.12 9.05
N CYS A 103 23.35 -25.50 7.89
CA CYS A 103 23.15 -24.61 6.75
C CYS A 103 21.73 -24.77 6.19
N VAL A 104 21.04 -23.67 5.96
CA VAL A 104 19.65 -23.63 5.46
C VAL A 104 19.51 -22.56 4.38
N SER A 105 18.61 -22.79 3.42
CA SER A 105 18.25 -21.81 2.37
C SER A 105 16.90 -21.16 2.66
N LEU A 106 16.85 -19.84 2.65
CA LEU A 106 15.62 -19.05 2.73
C LEU A 106 15.27 -18.53 1.33
N LEU A 107 14.52 -19.32 0.57
CA LEU A 107 14.22 -19.02 -0.84
C LEU A 107 13.37 -17.75 -1.01
N SER A 108 12.43 -17.52 -0.10
CA SER A 108 11.58 -16.31 -0.09
C SER A 108 12.39 -15.03 0.14
N ALA A 109 13.40 -15.08 1.03
CA ALA A 109 14.28 -13.96 1.33
C ALA A 109 15.50 -13.85 0.39
N ASN A 110 15.69 -14.82 -0.53
CA ASN A 110 16.87 -14.98 -1.37
C ASN A 110 18.19 -15.03 -0.57
N GLN A 111 18.20 -15.80 0.52
CA GLN A 111 19.34 -15.87 1.45
C GLN A 111 19.77 -17.32 1.74
N VAL A 112 21.06 -17.50 2.03
CA VAL A 112 21.62 -18.73 2.60
C VAL A 112 22.15 -18.42 3.99
N VAL A 113 21.72 -19.17 5.00
CA VAL A 113 22.10 -18.96 6.40
C VAL A 113 22.85 -20.17 6.93
N ARG A 114 24.00 -19.92 7.56
CA ARG A 114 24.88 -20.95 8.11
C ARG A 114 25.32 -20.60 9.52
N ALA A 115 25.26 -21.55 10.45
CA ALA A 115 25.83 -21.37 11.78
C ALA A 115 27.31 -21.78 11.79
N LEU A 116 28.18 -20.84 12.16
CA LEU A 116 29.62 -21.05 12.24
C LEU A 116 30.14 -20.82 13.66
N PRO A 117 31.12 -21.61 14.12
CA PRO A 117 31.84 -21.30 15.35
C PRO A 117 32.70 -20.03 15.18
N PRO A 118 32.97 -19.28 16.26
CA PRO A 118 33.68 -17.99 16.17
C PRO A 118 35.07 -18.04 15.50
N ASN A 119 35.74 -19.18 15.55
CA ASN A 119 37.06 -19.39 14.91
C ASN A 119 37.00 -19.50 13.38
N LYS A 120 35.85 -19.83 12.80
CA LYS A 120 35.64 -19.93 11.34
C LYS A 120 35.12 -18.64 10.72
N VAL A 121 34.95 -17.58 11.52
CA VAL A 121 34.48 -16.27 11.06
C VAL A 121 35.67 -15.33 10.94
N PRO A 122 35.80 -14.54 9.86
CA PRO A 122 36.86 -13.55 9.70
C PRO A 122 36.63 -12.32 10.60
N LEU A 123 36.67 -12.50 11.93
CA LEU A 123 36.34 -11.47 12.92
C LEU A 123 37.22 -10.21 12.78
N LYS A 124 38.48 -10.37 12.34
CA LYS A 124 39.43 -9.26 12.09
C LYS A 124 39.03 -8.38 10.91
N GLU A 125 38.25 -8.89 9.97
CA GLU A 125 37.75 -8.15 8.81
C GLU A 125 36.37 -7.53 9.09
N VAL A 126 35.57 -8.19 9.95
CA VAL A 126 34.19 -7.77 10.26
C VAL A 126 34.14 -6.67 11.33
N TYR A 127 35.03 -6.73 12.33
CA TYR A 127 35.09 -5.74 13.41
C TYR A 127 36.25 -4.75 13.17
N PRO A 128 36.05 -3.45 13.44
CA PRO A 128 37.14 -2.47 13.49
C PRO A 128 38.22 -2.90 14.49
N LYS A 129 39.48 -2.49 14.26
CA LYS A 129 40.64 -2.88 15.09
C LYS A 129 40.48 -2.53 16.58
N ASP A 130 39.65 -1.54 16.89
CA ASP A 130 39.45 -1.01 18.25
C ASP A 130 38.26 -1.67 18.98
N VAL A 131 37.54 -2.58 18.33
CA VAL A 131 36.34 -3.23 18.90
C VAL A 131 36.60 -4.70 19.16
N THR A 132 36.54 -5.10 20.43
CA THR A 132 36.61 -6.51 20.82
C THR A 132 35.31 -7.23 20.41
N PRO A 133 35.38 -8.30 19.60
CA PRO A 133 34.19 -9.05 19.23
C PRO A 133 33.46 -9.63 20.46
N PRO A 134 32.12 -9.66 20.47
CA PRO A 134 31.36 -10.19 21.58
C PRO A 134 31.62 -11.69 21.78
N MET A 135 31.62 -12.12 23.04
CA MET A 135 31.74 -13.54 23.39
C MET A 135 30.41 -14.26 23.10
N THR A 136 30.35 -15.01 22.01
CA THR A 136 29.13 -15.65 21.49
C THR A 136 29.21 -17.18 21.54
N ALA A 137 28.07 -17.84 21.36
CA ALA A 137 28.01 -19.29 21.16
C ALA A 137 28.36 -19.68 19.70
N ALA A 138 27.88 -18.89 18.76
CA ALA A 138 28.10 -19.05 17.32
C ALA A 138 27.84 -17.72 16.60
N TYR A 139 28.12 -17.68 15.31
CA TYR A 139 27.68 -16.63 14.40
C TYR A 139 26.77 -17.22 13.32
N LEU A 140 25.68 -16.53 13.00
CA LEU A 140 24.90 -16.81 11.79
C LEU A 140 25.50 -16.02 10.64
N GLU A 141 26.11 -16.73 9.70
CA GLU A 141 26.53 -16.20 8.42
C GLU A 141 25.32 -16.16 7.48
N VAL A 142 24.86 -14.95 7.16
CA VAL A 142 23.74 -14.69 6.26
C VAL A 142 24.31 -14.17 4.95
N THR A 143 24.21 -14.98 3.91
CA THR A 143 24.58 -14.62 2.54
C THR A 143 23.33 -14.15 1.82
N ASP A 144 23.30 -12.86 1.48
CA ASP A 144 22.21 -12.23 0.75
C ASP A 144 22.56 -12.17 -0.74
N LEU A 145 21.80 -12.92 -1.55
CA LEU A 145 22.02 -13.06 -2.98
C LEU A 145 21.56 -11.83 -3.76
N ASN A 146 20.58 -11.08 -3.25
CA ASN A 146 20.13 -9.83 -3.86
C ASN A 146 21.19 -8.74 -3.73
N SER A 147 21.68 -8.51 -2.50
CA SER A 147 22.67 -7.46 -2.27
C SER A 147 24.12 -7.88 -2.52
N LYS A 148 24.36 -9.19 -2.71
CA LYS A 148 25.68 -9.81 -2.84
C LYS A 148 26.57 -9.44 -1.65
N LYS A 149 26.00 -9.56 -0.46
CA LYS A 149 26.65 -9.21 0.81
C LYS A 149 26.53 -10.36 1.80
N VAL A 150 27.60 -10.59 2.53
CA VAL A 150 27.62 -11.50 3.68
C VAL A 150 27.53 -10.69 4.98
N LYS A 151 26.66 -11.10 5.89
CA LYS A 151 26.49 -10.53 7.24
C LYS A 151 26.74 -11.62 8.28
N TYR A 152 27.33 -11.27 9.41
CA TYR A 152 27.54 -12.18 10.53
C TYR A 152 26.75 -11.67 11.75
N ILE A 153 25.82 -12.48 12.25
CA ILE A 153 24.97 -12.13 13.39
C ILE A 153 25.44 -12.92 14.62
N PRO A 154 25.85 -12.26 15.72
CA PRO A 154 26.30 -12.95 16.93
C PRO A 154 25.13 -13.64 17.64
N VAL A 155 25.25 -14.94 17.92
CA VAL A 155 24.28 -15.68 18.75
C VAL A 155 24.71 -15.59 20.23
N PRO A 156 23.86 -15.06 21.12
CA PRO A 156 24.18 -14.96 22.54
C PRO A 156 24.55 -16.30 23.15
N ARG A 157 25.51 -16.29 24.09
CA ARG A 157 25.89 -17.49 24.82
C ARG A 157 24.78 -17.90 25.80
N SER A 158 24.58 -19.20 25.98
CA SER A 158 23.67 -19.71 27.00
C SER A 158 24.24 -19.50 28.40
N VAL A 159 23.39 -19.08 29.34
CA VAL A 159 23.77 -18.93 30.76
C VAL A 159 23.80 -20.29 31.46
N THR A 160 22.96 -21.22 31.00
CA THR A 160 22.88 -22.60 31.47
C THR A 160 23.36 -23.57 30.41
N VAL A 161 23.83 -24.73 30.85
CA VAL A 161 24.38 -25.78 29.99
C VAL A 161 23.58 -27.05 30.25
N SER A 162 22.96 -27.60 29.21
CA SER A 162 22.17 -28.82 29.30
C SER A 162 23.06 -30.06 29.51
N PRO A 163 22.58 -31.10 30.22
CA PRO A 163 23.27 -32.40 30.29
C PRO A 163 23.53 -33.03 28.91
N TYR A 164 22.75 -32.64 27.89
CA TYR A 164 22.89 -33.13 26.50
C TYR A 164 24.02 -32.47 25.71
N THR A 165 24.83 -31.61 26.32
CA THR A 165 25.94 -30.92 25.64
C THR A 165 27.01 -31.85 25.07
N GLY A 166 27.24 -33.00 25.69
CA GLY A 166 28.15 -34.02 25.17
C GLY A 166 27.61 -34.76 23.93
N TRP A 167 26.29 -34.73 23.70
CA TRP A 167 25.69 -35.21 22.45
C TRP A 167 25.83 -34.16 21.35
N LEU A 168 25.53 -32.89 21.65
CA LEU A 168 25.61 -31.79 20.68
C LEU A 168 27.00 -31.66 20.06
N SER A 169 28.06 -31.77 20.88
CA SER A 169 29.46 -31.71 20.43
C SER A 169 29.88 -32.83 19.50
N LYS A 170 29.12 -33.94 19.45
CA LYS A 170 29.31 -35.06 18.50
C LYS A 170 28.50 -34.89 17.22
N VAL A 171 27.51 -34.00 17.21
CA VAL A 171 26.54 -33.83 16.11
C VAL A 171 26.85 -32.60 15.26
N SER A 172 27.30 -31.52 15.89
CA SER A 172 27.49 -30.20 15.28
C SER A 172 28.83 -29.60 15.68
N GLU A 173 29.48 -28.87 14.76
CA GLU A 173 30.72 -28.15 15.05
C GLU A 173 30.49 -26.86 15.87
N SER A 174 29.29 -26.28 15.76
CA SER A 174 28.86 -25.10 16.53
C SER A 174 28.08 -25.49 17.78
N ASP A 175 28.11 -24.63 18.79
CA ASP A 175 27.35 -24.77 20.04
C ASP A 175 25.84 -24.44 19.87
N VAL A 176 25.37 -24.35 18.61
CA VAL A 176 23.98 -24.09 18.23
C VAL A 176 23.59 -25.02 17.09
N LEU A 177 22.32 -25.42 17.06
CA LEU A 177 21.68 -26.08 15.91
C LEU A 177 20.81 -25.08 15.17
N LEU A 178 20.73 -25.24 13.86
CA LEU A 178 20.00 -24.37 12.94
C LEU A 178 18.88 -25.14 12.23
N SER A 179 17.73 -24.49 12.06
CA SER A 179 16.65 -24.93 11.18
C SER A 179 15.96 -23.72 10.55
N ASP A 180 15.42 -23.89 9.36
CA ASP A 180 14.54 -22.92 8.72
C ASP A 180 13.13 -23.00 9.31
N LEU A 181 12.43 -21.86 9.24
CA LEU A 181 11.00 -21.74 9.48
C LEU A 181 10.38 -21.31 8.16
N GLY A 182 9.45 -22.10 7.61
CA GLY A 182 8.90 -21.91 6.25
C GLY A 182 8.36 -20.51 5.93
N SER A 183 8.13 -19.64 6.93
CA SER A 183 7.81 -18.22 6.78
C SER A 183 9.00 -17.31 6.39
N GLY A 184 10.17 -17.87 6.09
CA GLY A 184 11.40 -17.09 5.79
C GLY A 184 12.16 -16.65 7.04
N GLY A 185 11.92 -17.30 8.18
CA GLY A 185 12.65 -17.11 9.42
C GLY A 185 13.65 -18.24 9.66
N VAL A 186 14.55 -18.04 10.63
CA VAL A 186 15.53 -19.05 11.03
C VAL A 186 15.42 -19.27 12.53
N VAL A 187 15.43 -20.54 12.94
CA VAL A 187 15.39 -20.91 14.36
C VAL A 187 16.73 -21.51 14.76
N THR A 188 17.26 -21.01 15.87
CA THR A 188 18.45 -21.60 16.51
C THR A 188 18.08 -22.17 17.86
N VAL A 189 18.65 -23.33 18.19
CA VAL A 189 18.59 -23.91 19.54
C VAL A 189 20.02 -23.96 20.10
N ASP A 190 20.22 -23.34 21.27
CA ASP A 190 21.53 -23.36 21.95
C ASP A 190 21.68 -24.53 22.93
N MET A 191 22.88 -24.69 23.48
CA MET A 191 23.21 -25.70 24.47
C MET A 191 22.44 -25.61 25.80
N GLY A 192 21.81 -24.47 26.10
CA GLY A 192 20.94 -24.31 27.26
C GLY A 192 19.50 -24.75 26.99
N GLY A 193 19.16 -25.07 25.74
CA GLY A 193 17.79 -25.36 25.30
C GLY A 193 16.99 -24.10 24.95
N TYR A 194 17.62 -22.93 24.85
CA TYR A 194 16.93 -21.73 24.41
C TYR A 194 16.70 -21.75 22.91
N VAL A 195 15.44 -21.59 22.52
CA VAL A 195 15.01 -21.44 21.14
C VAL A 195 14.97 -19.94 20.82
N ARG A 196 15.65 -19.51 19.76
CA ARG A 196 15.61 -18.14 19.26
C ARG A 196 15.14 -18.13 17.81
N LEU A 197 14.18 -17.26 17.51
CA LEU A 197 13.71 -16.96 16.17
C LEU A 197 14.45 -15.73 15.63
N TRP A 198 14.94 -15.84 14.41
CA TRP A 198 15.70 -14.81 13.71
C TRP A 198 15.02 -14.45 12.41
N GLU A 199 14.74 -13.17 12.23
CA GLU A 199 14.30 -12.61 10.96
C GLU A 199 15.49 -11.91 10.31
N THR A 200 15.84 -12.35 9.09
CA THR A 200 17.04 -11.89 8.37
C THR A 200 16.72 -11.32 7.00
N GLY A 201 15.55 -11.63 6.45
CA GLY A 201 15.02 -11.04 5.22
C GLY A 201 14.61 -9.58 5.40
N LEU A 202 14.91 -8.75 4.41
CA LEU A 202 14.63 -7.30 4.45
C LEU A 202 13.13 -7.01 4.57
N ASP A 203 12.31 -7.67 3.75
CA ASP A 203 10.86 -7.44 3.72
C ASP A 203 10.18 -7.87 5.02
N ASN A 204 10.62 -9.00 5.59
CA ASN A 204 10.14 -9.47 6.88
C ASN A 204 10.54 -8.50 7.99
N LEU A 205 11.80 -8.06 8.03
CA LEU A 205 12.27 -7.08 9.01
C LEU A 205 11.53 -5.74 8.91
N GLN A 206 11.24 -5.26 7.70
CA GLN A 206 10.49 -4.03 7.48
C GLN A 206 9.04 -4.17 7.98
N ARG A 207 8.39 -5.30 7.69
CA ARG A 207 7.04 -5.62 8.18
C ARG A 207 7.00 -5.70 9.69
N SER A 208 7.88 -6.51 10.30
CA SER A 208 7.95 -6.67 11.75
C SER A 208 8.30 -5.36 12.46
N LEU A 209 9.15 -4.52 11.87
CA LEU A 209 9.42 -3.17 12.39
C LEU A 209 8.19 -2.28 12.33
N MET A 210 7.42 -2.34 11.24
CA MET A 210 6.18 -1.57 11.10
C MET A 210 5.11 -2.04 12.09
N GLU A 211 4.94 -3.36 12.26
CA GLU A 211 4.06 -3.95 13.27
C GLU A 211 4.48 -3.55 14.68
N TRP A 212 5.78 -3.63 14.98
CA TRP A 212 6.33 -3.21 16.27
C TRP A 212 6.08 -1.72 16.53
N ARG A 213 6.31 -0.84 15.54
CA ARG A 213 5.98 0.59 15.61
C ARG A 213 4.50 0.84 15.81
N ASN A 214 3.62 0.06 15.17
CA ASN A 214 2.19 0.16 15.37
C ASN A 214 1.78 -0.26 16.80
N MET A 215 2.49 -1.22 17.41
CA MET A 215 2.22 -1.69 18.77
C MET A 215 2.72 -0.73 19.86
N ILE A 216 3.88 -0.10 19.66
CA ILE A 216 4.50 0.78 20.67
C ILE A 216 4.18 2.27 20.44
N GLY A 217 3.62 2.62 19.28
CA GLY A 217 3.33 3.98 18.87
C GLY A 217 4.51 4.65 18.15
N THR A 218 4.20 5.69 17.40
CA THR A 218 5.20 6.61 16.82
C THR A 218 5.40 7.80 17.76
N GLU A 219 6.60 8.38 17.80
CA GLU A 219 6.91 9.59 18.60
C GLU A 219 6.05 10.81 18.24
N ASP A 220 5.29 10.73 17.13
CA ASP A 220 4.37 11.76 16.61
C ASP A 220 3.15 12.08 17.51
N GLY A 221 3.08 11.55 18.74
CA GLY A 221 2.03 11.86 19.72
C GLY A 221 0.62 11.35 19.35
N ARG A 222 0.50 10.48 18.34
CA ARG A 222 -0.78 9.86 17.97
C ARG A 222 -1.18 8.83 19.04
N PRO A 223 -2.44 8.83 19.51
CA PRO A 223 -2.89 7.88 20.50
C PRO A 223 -2.84 6.44 19.93
N LEU A 224 -2.19 5.55 20.67
CA LEU A 224 -2.17 4.12 20.40
C LEU A 224 -3.57 3.53 20.52
N GLN A 225 -4.13 3.06 19.40
CA GLN A 225 -5.44 2.42 19.41
C GLN A 225 -5.35 0.96 18.94
N ILE A 226 -5.52 0.04 19.89
CA ILE A 226 -5.64 -1.39 19.62
C ILE A 226 -7.09 -1.68 19.21
N THR A 227 -7.30 -2.11 17.96
CA THR A 227 -8.59 -2.65 17.53
C THR A 227 -8.69 -4.09 18.00
N ILE A 228 -9.53 -4.34 19.00
CA ILE A 228 -9.78 -5.69 19.51
C ILE A 228 -10.97 -6.25 18.74
N GLN A 229 -10.71 -7.30 17.94
CA GLN A 229 -11.78 -8.11 17.37
C GLN A 229 -12.38 -8.99 18.46
N ARG A 230 -13.69 -8.96 18.58
CA ARG A 230 -14.43 -9.77 19.53
C ARG A 230 -15.70 -10.28 18.88
N ASP A 231 -16.00 -11.54 19.11
CA ASP A 231 -17.30 -12.12 18.78
C ASP A 231 -18.27 -11.85 19.93
N SER A 232 -19.42 -11.28 19.59
CA SER A 232 -20.47 -10.94 20.55
C SER A 232 -21.31 -12.16 20.88
N GLY A 233 -21.57 -13.04 19.90
CA GLY A 233 -22.40 -14.23 20.05
C GLY A 233 -23.86 -13.97 20.46
N LEU A 234 -24.32 -12.71 20.41
CA LEU A 234 -25.65 -12.28 20.86
C LEU A 234 -26.46 -11.68 19.70
N ASP A 235 -27.76 -11.95 19.70
CA ASP A 235 -28.70 -11.51 18.66
C ASP A 235 -29.08 -10.03 18.78
N VAL A 236 -29.51 -9.47 17.65
CA VAL A 236 -30.02 -8.10 17.52
C VAL A 236 -31.54 -8.08 17.67
N SER A 237 -32.07 -6.96 18.19
CA SER A 237 -33.50 -6.78 18.45
C SER A 237 -34.10 -5.70 17.56
N ALA A 238 -34.06 -4.45 17.99
CA ALA A 238 -34.54 -3.30 17.22
C ALA A 238 -33.61 -2.10 17.37
N PRO A 239 -33.34 -1.35 16.28
CA PRO A 239 -32.45 -0.20 16.32
C PRO A 239 -33.04 0.91 17.18
N LYS A 240 -32.18 1.58 17.96
CA LYS A 240 -32.54 2.70 18.84
C LYS A 240 -31.35 3.65 19.04
N HIS A 241 -31.61 4.89 19.46
CA HIS A 241 -30.53 5.83 19.79
C HIS A 241 -29.69 5.35 20.99
N GLY A 242 -30.35 4.87 22.04
CA GLY A 242 -29.71 4.54 23.32
C GLY A 242 -29.91 5.67 24.36
N LYS A 243 -29.52 5.41 25.61
CA LYS A 243 -29.51 6.40 26.68
C LYS A 243 -28.19 7.17 26.64
N ILE A 244 -28.25 8.48 26.90
CA ILE A 244 -27.05 9.32 27.02
C ILE A 244 -26.52 9.17 28.44
N ASP A 245 -25.23 8.87 28.56
CA ASP A 245 -24.54 8.86 29.85
C ASP A 245 -24.11 10.28 30.24
N ALA A 246 -24.51 10.73 31.43
CA ALA A 246 -24.15 12.05 31.94
C ALA A 246 -22.66 12.15 32.29
N ASN A 247 -22.03 11.03 32.66
CA ASN A 247 -20.61 10.98 33.02
C ASN A 247 -19.70 10.71 31.81
N ASN A 248 -20.28 10.38 30.65
CA ASN A 248 -19.57 9.94 29.46
C ASN A 248 -18.60 8.77 29.75
N ASP A 249 -19.02 7.78 30.54
CA ASP A 249 -18.17 6.63 30.86
C ASP A 249 -18.03 5.68 29.64
N PRO A 250 -16.90 4.97 29.48
CA PRO A 250 -16.71 4.06 28.35
C PRO A 250 -17.59 2.81 28.44
N HIS A 251 -18.49 2.62 27.46
CA HIS A 251 -19.37 1.44 27.38
C HIS A 251 -18.98 0.53 26.21
N VAL A 252 -18.84 -0.78 26.46
CA VAL A 252 -18.39 -1.77 25.47
C VAL A 252 -19.34 -2.97 25.41
N GLY A 253 -19.80 -3.34 24.20
CA GLY A 253 -20.52 -4.61 23.97
C GLY A 253 -21.99 -4.67 24.40
N GLY A 254 -22.53 -3.60 24.99
CA GLY A 254 -23.93 -3.51 25.42
C GLY A 254 -24.90 -2.96 24.36
N ASN A 255 -26.17 -2.82 24.74
CA ASN A 255 -27.25 -2.24 23.90
C ASN A 255 -28.04 -1.13 24.62
N GLN A 256 -27.44 -0.49 25.63
CA GLN A 256 -28.11 0.49 26.47
C GLN A 256 -27.72 1.93 26.13
N TRP A 257 -26.44 2.16 25.84
CA TRP A 257 -25.85 3.50 25.80
C TRP A 257 -25.64 4.01 24.37
N ALA A 258 -25.98 5.27 24.15
CA ALA A 258 -25.65 6.01 22.93
C ALA A 258 -24.15 6.36 22.94
N GLY A 259 -23.45 6.09 21.85
CA GLY A 259 -22.00 6.30 21.75
C GLY A 259 -21.15 5.16 22.31
N GLY A 260 -21.77 4.06 22.76
CA GLY A 260 -21.06 2.84 23.14
C GLY A 260 -20.31 2.21 21.96
N THR A 261 -19.28 1.42 22.26
CA THR A 261 -18.43 0.78 21.24
C THR A 261 -18.61 -0.74 21.21
N GLY A 262 -18.56 -1.34 20.01
CA GLY A 262 -18.70 -2.80 19.83
C GLY A 262 -20.04 -3.37 20.30
N GLY A 263 -21.05 -2.53 20.51
CA GLY A 263 -22.36 -2.89 21.03
C GLY A 263 -23.34 -3.43 19.98
N ARG A 264 -24.61 -3.52 20.36
CA ARG A 264 -25.70 -3.88 19.44
C ARG A 264 -26.91 -2.97 19.60
N ASP A 265 -27.72 -2.84 18.55
CA ASP A 265 -29.01 -2.12 18.50
C ASP A 265 -28.94 -0.60 18.75
N THR A 266 -27.91 -0.08 19.43
CA THR A 266 -27.77 1.34 19.78
C THR A 266 -26.91 2.11 18.79
N ALA A 267 -27.11 3.43 18.73
CA ALA A 267 -26.24 4.32 17.97
C ALA A 267 -24.84 4.35 18.61
N GLY A 268 -23.80 4.05 17.84
CA GLY A 268 -22.45 3.88 18.37
C GLY A 268 -21.44 3.46 17.31
N LEU A 269 -20.20 3.15 17.72
CA LEU A 269 -19.11 2.76 16.82
C LEU A 269 -18.76 1.28 16.94
N GLY A 270 -18.50 0.63 15.80
CA GLY A 270 -17.95 -0.73 15.77
C GLY A 270 -18.90 -1.89 16.14
N GLY A 271 -20.15 -1.57 16.48
CA GLY A 271 -21.22 -2.54 16.78
C GLY A 271 -22.03 -3.03 15.56
N LYS A 272 -23.17 -3.68 15.82
CA LYS A 272 -24.12 -4.20 14.82
C LYS A 272 -25.58 -3.80 15.12
N GLY A 273 -26.42 -3.64 14.10
CA GLY A 273 -27.87 -3.38 14.27
C GLY A 273 -28.26 -1.98 14.79
N GLY A 274 -27.32 -1.06 14.96
CA GLY A 274 -27.60 0.32 15.34
C GLY A 274 -28.07 1.19 14.15
N PRO A 275 -28.84 2.27 14.38
CA PRO A 275 -29.42 3.10 13.32
C PRO A 275 -28.43 4.04 12.62
N TYR A 276 -27.39 4.50 13.32
CA TYR A 276 -26.35 5.39 12.78
C TYR A 276 -25.12 5.41 13.69
N ARG A 277 -24.04 6.04 13.23
CA ARG A 277 -22.78 6.16 13.96
C ARG A 277 -22.82 7.35 14.91
N LEU A 278 -22.35 7.14 16.14
CA LEU A 278 -22.19 8.21 17.11
C LEU A 278 -20.86 8.00 17.82
N ASP A 279 -19.97 8.98 17.67
CA ASP A 279 -18.68 8.97 18.37
C ASP A 279 -18.79 9.74 19.69
N ALA A 280 -18.43 9.09 20.79
CA ALA A 280 -18.35 9.67 22.13
C ALA A 280 -16.90 9.90 22.61
N GLY A 281 -15.91 9.68 21.74
CA GLY A 281 -14.49 9.89 22.04
C GLY A 281 -13.81 8.70 22.72
N HIS A 282 -14.43 7.52 22.70
CA HIS A 282 -13.96 6.33 23.42
C HIS A 282 -13.19 5.36 22.52
N LYS A 283 -12.41 4.47 23.14
CA LYS A 283 -11.70 3.40 22.42
C LYS A 283 -12.70 2.47 21.72
N VAL A 284 -12.63 2.42 20.39
CA VAL A 284 -13.55 1.64 19.55
C VAL A 284 -13.24 0.14 19.58
N HIS A 285 -14.17 -0.66 20.12
CA HIS A 285 -14.20 -2.12 19.99
C HIS A 285 -14.98 -2.55 18.75
N GLN A 286 -14.51 -3.58 18.04
CA GLN A 286 -15.11 -3.98 16.76
C GLN A 286 -15.61 -5.42 16.78
N VAL A 287 -16.89 -5.55 16.41
CA VAL A 287 -17.51 -6.82 16.03
C VAL A 287 -17.04 -7.23 14.62
N SER A 288 -16.86 -8.54 14.41
CA SER A 288 -16.45 -9.12 13.13
C SER A 288 -17.41 -8.74 11.99
N GLN A 289 -16.90 -8.70 10.75
CA GLN A 289 -17.70 -8.30 9.59
C GLN A 289 -18.83 -9.31 9.32
N ALA A 290 -18.54 -10.61 9.47
CA ALA A 290 -19.52 -11.68 9.38
C ALA A 290 -20.72 -11.47 10.31
N GLU A 291 -20.49 -11.03 11.56
CA GLU A 291 -21.57 -10.72 12.51
C GLU A 291 -22.40 -9.49 12.14
N LYS A 292 -21.81 -8.51 11.44
CA LYS A 292 -22.56 -7.34 10.92
C LYS A 292 -23.41 -7.71 9.70
N ASP A 293 -22.93 -8.65 8.91
CA ASP A 293 -23.63 -9.13 7.72
C ASP A 293 -24.73 -10.14 8.05
N ALA A 294 -24.61 -10.84 9.18
CA ALA A 294 -25.64 -11.73 9.72
C ALA A 294 -26.85 -11.00 10.36
N VAL A 295 -26.88 -9.67 10.38
CA VAL A 295 -28.02 -8.90 10.90
C VAL A 295 -29.27 -9.16 10.04
N PRO A 296 -30.42 -9.56 10.62
CA PRO A 296 -31.65 -9.80 9.88
C PRO A 296 -32.07 -8.59 9.04
N GLU A 297 -32.65 -8.86 7.87
CA GLU A 297 -33.02 -7.83 6.89
C GLU A 297 -34.07 -6.85 7.46
N GLU A 298 -34.99 -7.34 8.30
CA GLU A 298 -35.98 -6.50 8.98
C GLU A 298 -35.31 -5.44 9.88
N VAL A 299 -34.28 -5.84 10.62
CA VAL A 299 -33.52 -4.94 11.50
C VAL A 299 -32.69 -3.95 10.67
N ARG A 300 -32.09 -4.41 9.56
CA ARG A 300 -31.36 -3.54 8.62
C ARG A 300 -32.28 -2.49 8.01
N LYS A 301 -33.50 -2.88 7.62
CA LYS A 301 -34.51 -1.96 7.06
C LYS A 301 -35.01 -0.96 8.10
N ALA A 302 -35.34 -1.42 9.31
CA ALA A 302 -35.73 -0.53 10.40
C ALA A 302 -34.62 0.46 10.78
N ALA A 303 -33.36 0.00 10.76
CA ALA A 303 -32.19 0.84 11.05
C ALA A 303 -32.02 1.90 9.97
N ARG A 304 -32.18 1.51 8.70
CA ARG A 304 -32.16 2.42 7.55
C ARG A 304 -33.27 3.47 7.63
N GLU A 305 -34.51 3.08 7.88
CA GLU A 305 -35.64 4.03 8.00
C GLU A 305 -35.42 5.04 9.13
N MET A 306 -34.89 4.60 10.27
CA MET A 306 -34.54 5.47 11.39
C MET A 306 -33.36 6.40 11.05
N GLY A 307 -32.32 5.88 10.38
CA GLY A 307 -31.18 6.64 9.90
C GLY A 307 -31.57 7.71 8.88
N GLU A 308 -32.41 7.38 7.90
CA GLU A 308 -32.93 8.32 6.89
C GLU A 308 -33.80 9.41 7.52
N LYS A 309 -34.60 9.08 8.55
CA LYS A 309 -35.37 10.09 9.30
C LYS A 309 -34.42 11.05 10.05
N ALA A 310 -33.46 10.51 10.80
CA ALA A 310 -32.48 11.31 11.53
C ALA A 310 -31.62 12.17 10.59
N PHE A 311 -31.23 11.63 9.43
CA PHE A 311 -30.50 12.36 8.40
C PHE A 311 -31.32 13.52 7.83
N ARG A 312 -32.61 13.31 7.49
CA ARG A 312 -33.50 14.39 7.03
C ARG A 312 -33.68 15.49 8.07
N GLU A 313 -33.81 15.12 9.34
CA GLU A 313 -33.86 16.08 10.45
C GLU A 313 -32.54 16.86 10.54
N ARG A 314 -31.39 16.17 10.47
CA ARG A 314 -30.07 16.81 10.46
C ARG A 314 -29.85 17.73 9.27
N LEU A 315 -30.31 17.37 8.07
CA LEU A 315 -30.25 18.23 6.89
C LEU A 315 -31.10 19.50 7.05
N LYS A 316 -32.28 19.40 7.68
CA LYS A 316 -33.10 20.58 8.02
C LYS A 316 -32.37 21.49 9.01
N GLU A 317 -31.76 20.91 10.05
CA GLU A 317 -30.94 21.67 11.00
C GLU A 317 -29.78 22.39 10.30
N ILE A 318 -29.04 21.70 9.42
CA ILE A 318 -27.94 22.29 8.66
C ILE A 318 -28.44 23.47 7.81
N ASN A 319 -29.60 23.33 7.16
CA ASN A 319 -30.22 24.40 6.36
C ASN A 319 -30.67 25.61 7.18
N MET A 320 -31.19 25.38 8.39
CA MET A 320 -31.67 26.43 9.29
C MET A 320 -30.56 27.02 10.16
N SER A 321 -29.40 26.36 10.26
CA SER A 321 -28.28 26.81 11.09
C SER A 321 -27.69 28.13 10.61
N GLN A 322 -27.29 28.97 11.55
CA GLN A 322 -26.56 30.20 11.25
C GLN A 322 -25.17 29.88 10.69
N TYR A 323 -24.60 30.83 9.94
CA TYR A 323 -23.24 30.69 9.42
C TYR A 323 -22.25 30.59 10.59
N ASP A 324 -21.48 29.51 10.62
CA ASP A 324 -20.43 29.28 11.62
C ASP A 324 -19.08 29.56 10.98
N ALA A 325 -18.63 30.81 11.12
CA ALA A 325 -17.39 31.29 10.52
C ALA A 325 -16.17 30.53 11.04
N ALA A 326 -16.14 30.22 12.34
CA ALA A 326 -15.01 29.54 12.97
C ALA A 326 -14.83 28.11 12.44
N MET A 327 -15.94 27.40 12.23
CA MET A 327 -15.90 26.04 11.67
C MET A 327 -15.41 26.05 10.22
N TYR A 328 -15.87 26.99 9.39
CA TYR A 328 -15.39 27.08 8.01
C TYR A 328 -13.92 27.49 7.93
N GLU A 329 -13.51 28.46 8.75
CA GLU A 329 -12.13 28.95 8.81
C GLU A 329 -11.15 27.83 9.13
N ARG A 330 -11.53 26.85 9.98
CA ARG A 330 -10.70 25.67 10.26
C ARG A 330 -10.34 24.88 9.00
N PHE A 331 -11.30 24.67 8.10
CA PHE A 331 -11.06 23.92 6.86
C PHE A 331 -10.37 24.77 5.79
N SER A 332 -10.80 26.02 5.62
CA SER A 332 -10.23 26.95 4.63
C SER A 332 -8.78 27.31 4.94
N SER A 333 -8.46 27.63 6.20
CA SER A 333 -7.08 27.95 6.61
C SER A 333 -6.10 26.80 6.39
N ALA A 334 -6.55 25.55 6.59
CA ALA A 334 -5.75 24.34 6.36
C ALA A 334 -5.36 24.16 4.88
N VAL A 335 -6.20 24.60 3.94
CA VAL A 335 -6.00 24.43 2.50
C VAL A 335 -5.64 25.72 1.75
N SER A 336 -5.61 26.87 2.42
CA SER A 336 -5.37 28.18 1.80
C SER A 336 -4.14 28.25 0.88
N ARG A 337 -3.01 27.67 1.30
CA ARG A 337 -1.78 27.60 0.49
C ARG A 337 -1.94 26.66 -0.70
N GLN A 338 -2.65 25.56 -0.51
CA GLN A 338 -2.94 24.54 -1.51
C GLN A 338 -3.86 25.10 -2.60
N VAL A 339 -4.84 25.92 -2.22
CA VAL A 339 -5.72 26.66 -3.14
C VAL A 339 -4.91 27.61 -4.03
N GLN A 340 -3.97 28.37 -3.45
CA GLN A 340 -3.09 29.25 -4.25
C GLN A 340 -2.23 28.45 -5.23
N SER A 341 -1.65 27.33 -4.78
CA SER A 341 -0.89 26.44 -5.65
C SER A 341 -1.74 25.87 -6.79
N LEU A 342 -2.99 25.47 -6.49
CA LEU A 342 -3.92 24.96 -7.48
C LEU A 342 -4.29 26.03 -8.51
N ARG A 343 -4.53 27.28 -8.10
CA ARG A 343 -4.80 28.39 -9.03
C ARG A 343 -3.66 28.64 -10.00
N ILE A 344 -2.41 28.61 -9.53
CA ILE A 344 -1.22 28.72 -10.39
C ILE A 344 -1.21 27.59 -11.44
N VAL A 345 -1.53 26.36 -11.02
CA VAL A 345 -1.63 25.21 -11.94
C VAL A 345 -2.75 25.44 -12.95
N LEU A 346 -3.95 25.84 -12.52
CA LEU A 346 -5.09 26.11 -13.40
C LEU A 346 -4.83 27.24 -14.40
N ASP A 347 -4.03 28.25 -14.04
CA ASP A 347 -3.61 29.32 -14.95
C ASP A 347 -2.65 28.81 -16.04
N SER A 348 -1.78 27.86 -15.69
CA SER A 348 -0.84 27.24 -16.65
C SER A 348 -1.49 26.22 -17.58
N LEU A 349 -2.70 25.73 -17.26
CA LEU A 349 -3.37 24.70 -18.06
C LEU A 349 -3.85 25.26 -19.40
N GLN A 350 -3.39 24.61 -20.46
CA GLN A 350 -3.68 24.96 -21.84
C GLN A 350 -4.98 24.30 -22.35
N ALA A 351 -5.53 24.89 -23.41
CA ALA A 351 -6.62 24.32 -24.17
C ALA A 351 -6.21 23.03 -24.88
N LYS A 352 -7.12 22.05 -24.93
CA LYS A 352 -6.96 20.86 -25.75
C LYS A 352 -8.26 20.63 -26.53
N GLY A 353 -8.53 21.50 -27.50
CA GLY A 353 -9.58 21.28 -28.48
C GLY A 353 -9.01 20.53 -29.67
N LYS A 354 -9.38 19.26 -29.87
CA LYS A 354 -9.06 18.55 -31.11
C LYS A 354 -9.97 19.06 -32.21
N GLU A 355 -9.50 20.04 -32.98
CA GLU A 355 -10.22 20.48 -34.16
C GLU A 355 -9.91 19.60 -35.37
N ARG A 356 -10.96 19.29 -36.15
CA ARG A 356 -10.80 18.72 -37.49
C ARG A 356 -10.25 19.79 -38.41
N GLN A 357 -8.94 19.77 -38.61
CA GLN A 357 -8.26 20.62 -39.59
C GLN A 357 -7.91 19.84 -40.84
N TRP A 358 -7.68 20.57 -41.92
CA TRP A 358 -7.15 20.00 -43.16
C TRP A 358 -5.66 19.73 -42.98
N LEU A 359 -5.29 18.48 -42.73
CA LEU A 359 -3.90 18.02 -42.77
C LEU A 359 -3.41 18.13 -44.20
N LYS A 360 -2.50 19.05 -44.45
CA LYS A 360 -1.88 19.27 -45.77
C LYS A 360 -0.73 18.27 -45.98
N ASN A 361 -0.19 18.21 -47.19
CA ASN A 361 0.97 17.39 -47.57
C ASN A 361 0.76 15.88 -47.43
N GLN A 362 -0.44 15.39 -47.71
CA GLN A 362 -0.77 13.98 -47.70
C GLN A 362 -0.60 13.38 -49.09
N ALA A 363 -0.25 12.09 -49.15
CA ALA A 363 -0.17 11.34 -50.41
C ALA A 363 -1.54 10.85 -50.90
N LEU A 364 -2.56 10.91 -50.03
CA LEU A 364 -3.92 10.41 -50.25
C LEU A 364 -4.91 11.39 -49.60
N GLY A 365 -5.96 11.77 -50.32
CA GLY A 365 -6.99 12.69 -49.83
C GLY A 365 -7.64 13.51 -50.94
N GLU A 366 -8.21 14.65 -50.57
CA GLU A 366 -8.72 15.65 -51.51
C GLU A 366 -7.56 16.51 -52.02
N LEU A 367 -7.57 16.94 -53.29
CA LEU A 367 -6.48 17.75 -53.84
C LEU A 367 -6.38 19.09 -53.09
N ASP A 368 -5.17 19.50 -52.68
CA ASP A 368 -4.94 20.83 -52.12
C ASP A 368 -4.65 21.83 -53.25
N ASP A 369 -5.61 22.74 -53.51
CA ASP A 369 -5.52 23.72 -54.60
C ASP A 369 -4.27 24.60 -54.53
N ALA A 370 -3.70 24.78 -53.34
CA ALA A 370 -2.45 25.52 -53.14
C ALA A 370 -1.20 24.78 -53.66
N LYS A 371 -1.30 23.47 -53.95
CA LYS A 371 -0.19 22.58 -54.36
C LYS A 371 -0.31 22.01 -55.76
N ILE A 372 -1.18 22.58 -56.59
CA ILE A 372 -1.36 22.15 -57.98
C ILE A 372 -0.06 22.27 -58.79
N ILE A 373 0.74 23.32 -58.54
CA ILE A 373 2.03 23.54 -59.21
C ILE A 373 3.04 22.44 -58.80
N ASP A 374 3.11 22.10 -57.51
CA ASP A 374 3.99 21.04 -57.00
C ASP A 374 3.62 19.68 -57.62
N GLY A 375 2.32 19.42 -57.79
CA GLY A 375 1.81 18.21 -58.45
C GLY A 375 2.23 18.10 -59.91
N LEU A 376 2.23 19.23 -60.65
CA LEU A 376 2.72 19.29 -62.03
C LEU A 376 4.23 19.01 -62.12
N THR A 377 4.99 19.31 -61.05
CA THR A 377 6.43 19.01 -60.95
C THR A 377 6.75 17.59 -60.46
N GLY A 378 5.73 16.77 -60.14
CA GLY A 378 5.87 15.37 -59.75
C GLY A 378 5.83 15.10 -58.24
N GLU A 379 5.54 16.10 -57.42
CA GLU A 379 5.37 15.94 -55.97
C GLU A 379 4.11 15.11 -55.68
N LYS A 380 4.23 14.05 -54.86
CA LYS A 380 3.08 13.17 -54.52
C LYS A 380 2.28 13.64 -53.31
N ALA A 381 2.84 14.53 -52.50
CA ALA A 381 2.24 15.05 -51.26
C ALA A 381 1.38 16.29 -51.51
N ILE A 382 0.43 16.22 -52.45
CA ILE A 382 -0.40 17.34 -52.90
C ILE A 382 -1.84 17.27 -52.39
N TYR A 383 -2.15 16.29 -51.54
CA TYR A 383 -3.48 16.08 -51.02
C TYR A 383 -3.61 16.62 -49.60
N LYS A 384 -4.85 16.99 -49.24
CA LYS A 384 -5.27 17.35 -47.89
C LYS A 384 -6.32 16.35 -47.40
N ARG A 385 -6.28 16.03 -46.10
CA ARG A 385 -7.24 15.13 -45.45
C ARG A 385 -7.79 15.77 -44.20
N ARG A 386 -9.07 15.60 -43.91
CA ARG A 386 -9.62 15.95 -42.58
C ARG A 386 -9.05 14.98 -41.54
N GLY A 387 -8.26 15.51 -40.63
CA GLY A 387 -7.73 14.79 -39.48
C GLY A 387 -7.88 15.63 -38.22
N GLU A 388 -7.85 14.97 -37.07
CA GLU A 388 -7.76 15.65 -35.79
C GLU A 388 -6.29 16.02 -35.57
N LEU A 389 -6.01 17.32 -35.48
CA LEU A 389 -4.70 17.84 -35.14
C LEU A 389 -4.76 18.33 -33.70
N ASP A 390 -3.74 18.00 -32.90
CA ASP A 390 -3.60 18.61 -31.58
C ASP A 390 -3.39 20.12 -31.72
N PRO A 391 -4.03 20.94 -30.88
CA PRO A 391 -3.93 22.39 -30.97
C PRO A 391 -2.49 22.90 -30.79
N GLU A 392 -2.14 23.96 -31.52
CA GLU A 392 -0.83 24.60 -31.39
C GLU A 392 -0.63 25.20 -29.98
N LEU A 393 0.63 25.16 -29.51
CA LEU A 393 1.01 25.65 -28.17
C LEU A 393 0.56 27.13 -27.99
N GLY A 394 -0.39 27.35 -27.07
CA GLY A 394 -0.91 28.69 -26.77
C GLY A 394 -2.27 29.03 -27.40
N SER A 395 -2.93 28.10 -28.10
CA SER A 395 -4.30 28.31 -28.58
C SER A 395 -5.28 28.56 -27.40
N PRO A 396 -6.22 29.52 -27.54
CA PRO A 396 -7.21 29.79 -26.50
C PRO A 396 -8.19 28.63 -26.32
N GLN A 397 -8.65 28.43 -25.08
CA GLN A 397 -9.60 27.37 -24.73
C GLN A 397 -10.97 27.64 -25.34
N GLN A 398 -11.52 26.66 -26.06
CA GLN A 398 -12.82 26.80 -26.72
C GLN A 398 -13.97 26.38 -25.82
N LYS A 399 -13.90 25.17 -25.22
CA LYS A 399 -14.91 24.69 -24.27
C LYS A 399 -14.31 24.47 -22.88
N PRO A 400 -15.09 24.66 -21.80
CA PRO A 400 -14.62 24.34 -20.46
C PRO A 400 -14.30 22.84 -20.35
N LYS A 401 -13.28 22.50 -19.58
CA LYS A 401 -13.00 21.11 -19.18
C LYS A 401 -14.04 20.67 -18.16
N ARG A 402 -14.50 19.42 -18.23
CA ARG A 402 -15.51 18.89 -17.31
C ARG A 402 -14.83 18.04 -16.24
N LEU A 403 -14.96 18.44 -14.98
CA LEU A 403 -14.39 17.75 -13.83
C LEU A 403 -15.50 17.23 -12.90
N ARG A 404 -15.48 15.94 -12.56
CA ARG A 404 -16.29 15.40 -11.47
C ARG A 404 -15.39 14.91 -10.35
N VAL A 405 -15.65 15.37 -9.13
CA VAL A 405 -15.03 14.82 -7.92
C VAL A 405 -16.02 13.85 -7.29
N LEU A 406 -15.64 12.57 -7.20
CA LEU A 406 -16.41 11.54 -6.55
C LEU A 406 -15.85 11.32 -5.14
N ALA A 407 -16.54 11.80 -4.12
CA ALA A 407 -16.07 11.78 -2.73
C ALA A 407 -16.63 10.60 -1.94
N ASP A 408 -15.76 9.84 -1.29
CA ASP A 408 -16.18 8.84 -0.31
C ASP A 408 -16.80 9.51 0.92
N VAL A 409 -18.09 9.26 1.11
CA VAL A 409 -18.91 9.68 2.27
C VAL A 409 -19.50 8.46 2.97
N SER A 410 -18.75 7.36 2.96
CA SER A 410 -19.12 6.10 3.62
C SER A 410 -18.90 6.14 5.14
N GLY A 411 -19.45 5.13 5.81
CA GLY A 411 -19.33 4.98 7.25
C GLY A 411 -17.92 4.78 7.78
N SER A 412 -16.99 4.25 6.97
CA SER A 412 -15.58 4.11 7.37
C SER A 412 -14.91 5.47 7.48
N MET A 413 -15.28 6.42 6.63
CA MET A 413 -14.81 7.80 6.68
C MET A 413 -15.11 8.43 8.04
N TYR A 414 -16.35 8.35 8.51
CA TYR A 414 -16.74 8.88 9.82
C TYR A 414 -16.03 8.15 10.97
N ARG A 415 -16.03 6.80 10.94
CA ARG A 415 -15.48 5.98 12.01
C ARG A 415 -13.99 6.23 12.23
N PHE A 416 -13.20 6.21 11.17
CA PHE A 416 -11.75 6.32 11.28
C PHE A 416 -11.29 7.78 11.38
N ASN A 417 -12.19 8.74 11.22
CA ASN A 417 -11.87 10.15 11.34
C ASN A 417 -11.23 10.52 12.69
N GLY A 418 -11.68 9.92 13.79
CA GLY A 418 -11.06 10.13 15.11
C GLY A 418 -9.61 9.61 15.20
N VAL A 419 -9.22 8.68 14.33
CA VAL A 419 -7.89 8.06 14.29
C VAL A 419 -6.96 8.83 13.36
N ASP A 420 -7.36 8.92 12.09
CA ASP A 420 -6.49 9.41 11.04
C ASP A 420 -7.01 10.67 10.37
N ARG A 421 -8.15 11.25 10.80
CA ARG A 421 -8.74 12.43 10.20
C ARG A 421 -9.04 12.30 8.70
N ARG A 422 -9.28 11.09 8.19
CA ARG A 422 -9.54 10.86 6.74
C ARG A 422 -10.76 11.59 6.21
N LEU A 423 -11.84 11.69 6.99
CA LEU A 423 -13.03 12.43 6.58
C LEU A 423 -12.76 13.94 6.60
N GLU A 424 -12.05 14.44 7.62
CA GLU A 424 -11.57 15.84 7.64
C GLU A 424 -10.71 16.15 6.42
N ARG A 425 -9.74 15.29 6.07
CA ARG A 425 -8.92 15.47 4.86
C ARG A 425 -9.74 15.43 3.58
N SER A 426 -10.73 14.55 3.47
CA SER A 426 -11.62 14.49 2.30
C SER A 426 -12.45 15.77 2.19
N MET A 427 -12.98 16.29 3.31
CA MET A 427 -13.68 17.57 3.37
C MET A 427 -12.75 18.75 3.04
N GLU A 428 -11.51 18.75 3.51
CA GLU A 428 -10.47 19.73 3.15
C GLU A 428 -10.18 19.68 1.63
N ALA A 429 -10.03 18.49 1.05
CA ALA A 429 -9.82 18.32 -0.39
C ALA A 429 -11.00 18.87 -1.22
N VAL A 430 -12.23 18.59 -0.81
CA VAL A 430 -13.44 19.15 -1.43
C VAL A 430 -13.51 20.67 -1.26
N CYS A 431 -13.17 21.19 -0.07
CA CYS A 431 -13.06 22.63 0.19
C CYS A 431 -12.05 23.29 -0.76
N MET A 432 -10.87 22.70 -0.91
CA MET A 432 -9.82 23.15 -1.80
C MET A 432 -10.27 23.20 -3.26
N VAL A 433 -11.04 22.21 -3.73
CA VAL A 433 -11.60 22.22 -5.09
C VAL A 433 -12.63 23.34 -5.26
N MET A 434 -13.53 23.51 -4.30
CA MET A 434 -14.56 24.56 -4.35
C MET A 434 -13.97 25.98 -4.31
N GLU A 435 -12.92 26.22 -3.52
CA GLU A 435 -12.22 27.52 -3.46
C GLU A 435 -11.24 27.72 -4.63
N GLY A 436 -10.58 26.65 -5.07
CA GLY A 436 -9.60 26.67 -6.16
C GLY A 436 -10.23 26.99 -7.51
N LEU A 437 -11.44 26.47 -7.76
CA LEU A 437 -12.18 26.67 -9.02
C LEU A 437 -13.11 27.89 -9.00
N GLU A 438 -13.16 28.65 -7.90
CA GLU A 438 -13.90 29.90 -7.84
C GLU A 438 -13.34 30.91 -8.86
N ASN A 439 -14.20 31.47 -9.71
CA ASN A 439 -13.85 32.37 -10.83
C ASN A 439 -13.15 31.67 -12.03
N TYR A 440 -13.07 30.34 -12.04
CA TYR A 440 -12.55 29.54 -13.16
C TYR A 440 -13.66 28.86 -13.97
N GLU A 441 -14.92 29.28 -13.83
CA GLU A 441 -16.08 28.61 -14.44
C GLU A 441 -16.03 28.61 -15.99
N HIS A 442 -15.32 29.58 -16.58
CA HIS A 442 -15.09 29.65 -18.03
C HIS A 442 -14.07 28.61 -18.53
N LYS A 443 -13.15 28.14 -17.67
CA LYS A 443 -12.17 27.09 -17.99
C LYS A 443 -12.60 25.71 -17.52
N PHE A 444 -13.29 25.63 -16.38
CA PHE A 444 -13.67 24.37 -15.73
C PHE A 444 -15.13 24.40 -15.29
N LYS A 445 -15.87 23.37 -15.70
CA LYS A 445 -17.21 23.08 -15.19
C LYS A 445 -17.11 21.86 -14.27
N TYR A 446 -17.44 22.03 -13.00
CA TYR A 446 -17.30 20.96 -12.01
C TYR A 446 -18.57 20.62 -11.24
N ASP A 447 -18.67 19.38 -10.80
CA ASP A 447 -19.65 18.88 -9.85
C ASP A 447 -18.99 17.95 -8.84
N ILE A 448 -19.64 17.79 -7.69
CA ILE A 448 -19.17 16.93 -6.61
C ILE A 448 -20.30 15.97 -6.26
N VAL A 449 -20.00 14.69 -6.34
CA VAL A 449 -20.93 13.60 -6.04
C VAL A 449 -20.30 12.74 -4.95
N GLY A 450 -21.12 12.26 -4.02
CA GLY A 450 -20.70 11.33 -2.98
C GLY A 450 -21.05 9.89 -3.35
N HIS A 451 -20.25 8.93 -2.85
CA HIS A 451 -20.65 7.53 -2.78
C HIS A 451 -20.59 7.03 -1.33
N SER A 452 -21.52 6.17 -0.94
CA SER A 452 -21.56 5.51 0.36
C SER A 452 -22.29 4.18 0.24
N GLY A 453 -22.49 3.45 1.35
CA GLY A 453 -23.32 2.24 1.37
C GLY A 453 -24.81 2.44 1.05
N ASP A 454 -25.30 3.68 0.92
CA ASP A 454 -26.70 3.95 0.55
C ASP A 454 -26.92 4.15 -0.96
N GLY A 455 -25.86 4.50 -1.68
CA GLY A 455 -25.94 4.87 -3.10
C GLY A 455 -24.64 5.46 -3.63
N TYR A 456 -24.59 5.63 -4.95
CA TYR A 456 -23.40 6.04 -5.70
C TYR A 456 -23.50 7.44 -6.31
N ASP A 457 -24.66 8.08 -6.20
CA ASP A 457 -25.04 9.34 -6.85
C ASP A 457 -25.52 10.40 -5.83
N ILE A 458 -24.86 10.47 -4.66
CA ILE A 458 -25.24 11.41 -3.61
C ILE A 458 -24.85 12.83 -4.04
N GLU A 459 -25.82 13.62 -4.48
CA GLU A 459 -25.57 14.98 -4.96
C GLU A 459 -25.07 15.90 -3.83
N LEU A 460 -23.83 16.38 -3.95
CA LEU A 460 -23.24 17.34 -3.01
C LEU A 460 -23.18 18.75 -3.62
N VAL A 461 -22.68 18.85 -4.86
CA VAL A 461 -22.63 20.09 -5.65
C VAL A 461 -23.01 19.78 -7.09
N ARG A 462 -23.95 20.54 -7.65
CA ARG A 462 -24.30 20.45 -9.06
C ARG A 462 -23.51 21.45 -9.89
N ALA A 463 -23.23 21.09 -11.14
CA ALA A 463 -22.50 21.95 -12.07
C ALA A 463 -23.23 23.25 -12.44
N ASP A 464 -24.56 23.28 -12.34
CA ASP A 464 -25.39 24.48 -12.55
C ASP A 464 -25.54 25.34 -11.28
N LYS A 465 -25.15 24.80 -10.11
CA LYS A 465 -25.36 25.43 -8.80
C LYS A 465 -24.13 25.27 -7.90
N VAL A 466 -23.01 25.83 -8.37
CA VAL A 466 -21.76 25.88 -7.62
C VAL A 466 -21.86 26.83 -6.42
N PRO A 467 -21.25 26.49 -5.27
CA PRO A 467 -21.31 27.31 -4.06
C PRO A 467 -20.49 28.60 -4.22
N LYS A 468 -21.14 29.76 -4.06
CA LYS A 468 -20.53 31.08 -4.30
C LYS A 468 -19.96 31.74 -3.06
N ASN A 469 -20.34 31.26 -1.87
CA ASN A 469 -19.94 31.86 -0.61
C ASN A 469 -19.56 30.79 0.43
N ASN A 470 -18.85 31.22 1.47
CA ASN A 470 -18.36 30.34 2.53
C ASN A 470 -19.50 29.59 3.24
N LYS A 471 -20.70 30.18 3.33
CA LYS A 471 -21.87 29.53 3.93
C LYS A 471 -22.34 28.33 3.10
N GLU A 472 -22.41 28.48 1.78
CA GLU A 472 -22.79 27.41 0.86
C GLU A 472 -21.73 26.30 0.84
N ARG A 473 -20.45 26.65 0.84
CA ARG A 473 -19.34 25.69 0.94
C ARG A 473 -19.40 24.91 2.26
N LEU A 474 -19.58 25.61 3.38
CA LEU A 474 -19.75 24.97 4.70
C LEU A 474 -20.95 24.03 4.73
N LYS A 475 -22.05 24.37 4.06
CA LYS A 475 -23.22 23.51 3.95
C LYS A 475 -22.89 22.19 3.24
N VAL A 476 -22.10 22.23 2.16
CA VAL A 476 -21.63 21.01 1.47
C VAL A 476 -20.81 20.13 2.43
N LEU A 477 -19.86 20.71 3.16
CA LEU A 477 -19.02 19.97 4.12
C LEU A 477 -19.86 19.37 5.26
N LYS A 478 -20.81 20.12 5.81
CA LYS A 478 -21.76 19.62 6.83
C LYS A 478 -22.61 18.47 6.30
N THR A 479 -23.06 18.54 5.04
CA THR A 479 -23.79 17.45 4.38
C THR A 479 -22.91 16.20 4.23
N MET A 480 -21.66 16.33 3.79
CA MET A 480 -20.71 15.21 3.71
C MET A 480 -20.51 14.51 5.06
N HIS A 481 -20.30 15.30 6.12
CA HIS A 481 -20.11 14.79 7.46
C HIS A 481 -21.37 14.09 8.00
N ALA A 482 -22.55 14.69 7.82
CA ALA A 482 -23.82 14.09 8.21
C ALA A 482 -24.08 12.80 7.43
N HIS A 483 -23.88 12.79 6.12
CA HIS A 483 -24.10 11.59 5.29
C HIS A 483 -23.22 10.42 5.75
N SER A 484 -21.94 10.68 5.99
CA SER A 484 -21.00 9.67 6.50
C SER A 484 -21.41 9.10 7.87
N GLN A 485 -22.11 9.90 8.69
CA GLN A 485 -22.61 9.50 10.00
C GLN A 485 -23.82 8.56 9.91
N PHE A 486 -24.80 8.91 9.06
CA PHE A 486 -26.10 8.24 8.98
C PHE A 486 -26.19 7.14 7.92
N CYS A 487 -25.21 7.03 7.03
CA CYS A 487 -25.28 6.05 5.94
C CYS A 487 -25.15 4.59 6.38
N MET A 488 -25.69 3.68 5.60
CA MET A 488 -25.50 2.24 5.82
C MET A 488 -24.06 1.81 5.55
N SER A 489 -23.68 0.67 6.12
CA SER A 489 -22.41 0.02 5.77
C SER A 489 -22.48 -0.53 4.35
N GLY A 490 -21.50 -0.19 3.53
CA GLY A 490 -21.35 -0.66 2.15
C GLY A 490 -20.38 0.24 1.40
N ASP A 491 -20.02 -0.15 0.20
CA ASP A 491 -19.16 0.60 -0.69
C ASP A 491 -19.65 0.45 -2.13
N PHE A 492 -19.99 1.58 -2.76
CA PHE A 492 -20.37 1.68 -4.16
C PHE A 492 -19.32 2.45 -4.99
N THR A 493 -18.04 2.39 -4.59
CA THR A 493 -16.94 3.07 -5.32
C THR A 493 -16.91 2.67 -6.80
N LEU A 494 -17.07 1.38 -7.12
CA LEU A 494 -17.03 0.89 -8.49
C LEU A 494 -18.18 1.44 -9.32
N GLU A 495 -19.40 1.27 -8.83
CA GLU A 495 -20.64 1.70 -9.48
C GLU A 495 -20.68 3.23 -9.64
N GLY A 496 -20.22 3.96 -8.62
CA GLY A 496 -20.13 5.42 -8.67
C GLY A 496 -19.10 5.92 -9.68
N THR A 497 -17.98 5.22 -9.81
CA THR A 497 -16.97 5.56 -10.82
C THR A 497 -17.48 5.27 -12.22
N ASP A 498 -18.08 4.10 -12.47
CA ASP A 498 -18.66 3.73 -13.76
C ASP A 498 -19.80 4.67 -14.19
N SER A 499 -20.72 4.97 -13.27
CA SER A 499 -21.80 5.93 -13.51
C SER A 499 -21.25 7.33 -13.82
N SER A 500 -20.24 7.78 -13.06
CA SER A 500 -19.61 9.07 -13.29
C SER A 500 -18.97 9.21 -14.66
N ILE A 501 -18.28 8.16 -15.12
CA ILE A 501 -17.70 8.12 -16.47
C ILE A 501 -18.82 8.22 -17.52
N LYS A 502 -19.85 7.40 -17.41
CA LYS A 502 -20.98 7.36 -18.37
C LYS A 502 -21.77 8.66 -18.44
N GLU A 503 -21.89 9.39 -17.33
CA GLU A 503 -22.57 10.69 -17.32
C GLU A 503 -21.74 11.78 -17.97
N LEU A 504 -20.44 11.83 -17.70
CA LEU A 504 -19.56 12.86 -18.23
C LEU A 504 -19.44 12.80 -19.76
N VAL A 505 -19.40 11.60 -20.35
CA VAL A 505 -19.34 11.40 -21.81
C VAL A 505 -20.52 12.05 -22.54
N LYS A 506 -21.66 12.23 -21.88
CA LYS A 506 -22.86 12.85 -22.49
C LYS A 506 -22.74 14.37 -22.64
N GLU A 507 -21.87 15.02 -21.87
CA GLU A 507 -21.66 16.47 -21.93
C GLU A 507 -20.53 16.80 -22.91
N GLU A 508 -20.72 17.80 -23.78
CA GLU A 508 -19.61 18.29 -24.60
C GLU A 508 -18.64 19.14 -23.78
N ALA A 509 -17.36 18.75 -23.78
CA ALA A 509 -16.26 19.45 -23.13
C ALA A 509 -14.96 19.22 -23.91
N ASP A 510 -13.95 20.07 -23.69
CA ASP A 510 -12.61 19.86 -24.28
C ASP A 510 -11.97 18.56 -23.75
N GLU A 511 -12.12 18.31 -22.45
CA GLU A 511 -11.64 17.12 -21.76
C GLU A 511 -12.56 16.77 -20.58
N HIS A 512 -12.64 15.48 -20.27
CA HIS A 512 -13.43 14.95 -19.16
C HIS A 512 -12.52 14.31 -18.11
N PHE A 513 -12.76 14.65 -16.84
CA PHE A 513 -11.99 14.17 -15.69
C PHE A 513 -12.91 13.62 -14.61
N VAL A 514 -12.59 12.43 -14.11
CA VAL A 514 -13.16 11.87 -12.88
C VAL A 514 -12.05 11.72 -11.87
N VAL A 515 -12.21 12.32 -10.70
CA VAL A 515 -11.27 12.15 -9.57
C VAL A 515 -12.02 11.52 -8.41
N VAL A 516 -11.70 10.27 -8.12
CA VAL A 516 -12.29 9.49 -7.03
C VAL A 516 -11.46 9.68 -5.76
N LEU A 517 -12.07 10.14 -4.67
CA LEU A 517 -11.45 10.23 -3.35
C LEU A 517 -11.94 9.05 -2.52
N SER A 518 -11.04 8.16 -2.11
CA SER A 518 -11.41 6.92 -1.38
C SER A 518 -10.48 6.68 -0.18
N ASP A 519 -10.96 5.91 0.80
CA ASP A 519 -10.19 5.46 1.96
C ASP A 519 -9.39 4.16 1.75
N ALA A 520 -9.28 3.71 0.50
CA ALA A 520 -8.56 2.50 0.06
C ALA A 520 -9.10 1.18 0.64
N ASN A 521 -10.29 1.19 1.25
CA ASN A 521 -10.83 0.04 1.97
C ASN A 521 -11.59 -0.96 1.06
N LEU A 522 -11.22 -1.06 -0.21
CA LEU A 522 -11.90 -1.85 -1.25
C LEU A 522 -11.94 -3.37 -0.94
N GLU A 523 -10.84 -3.91 -0.40
CA GLU A 523 -10.72 -5.36 -0.10
C GLU A 523 -11.79 -5.84 0.89
N ARG A 524 -12.21 -5.00 1.85
CA ARG A 524 -13.20 -5.38 2.87
C ARG A 524 -14.60 -5.58 2.29
N TYR A 525 -14.88 -4.98 1.15
CA TYR A 525 -16.15 -5.10 0.44
C TYR A 525 -16.08 -6.13 -0.70
N GLY A 526 -14.99 -6.89 -0.79
CA GLY A 526 -14.78 -7.88 -1.84
C GLY A 526 -14.51 -7.26 -3.22
N ILE A 527 -14.19 -5.96 -3.28
CA ILE A 527 -13.84 -5.27 -4.51
C ILE A 527 -12.39 -5.62 -4.86
N ARG A 528 -12.24 -6.38 -5.94
CA ARG A 528 -10.93 -6.72 -6.51
C ARG A 528 -10.28 -5.50 -7.17
N PRO A 529 -9.00 -5.20 -6.90
CA PRO A 529 -8.30 -4.06 -7.50
C PRO A 529 -8.36 -4.06 -9.04
N GLU A 530 -8.35 -5.24 -9.66
CA GLU A 530 -8.39 -5.40 -11.11
C GLU A 530 -9.71 -4.91 -11.71
N ARG A 531 -10.83 -5.05 -10.98
CA ARG A 531 -12.12 -4.51 -11.41
C ARG A 531 -12.12 -2.99 -11.36
N PHE A 532 -11.50 -2.42 -10.33
CA PHE A 532 -11.38 -0.97 -10.25
C PHE A 532 -10.48 -0.41 -11.35
N ALA A 533 -9.39 -1.10 -11.67
CA ALA A 533 -8.54 -0.78 -12.82
C ALA A 533 -9.34 -0.76 -14.13
N GLN A 534 -10.17 -1.79 -14.38
CA GLN A 534 -11.02 -1.88 -15.56
C GLN A 534 -12.01 -0.72 -15.66
N VAL A 535 -12.65 -0.34 -14.54
CA VAL A 535 -13.60 0.78 -14.50
C VAL A 535 -12.87 2.12 -14.74
N LEU A 536 -11.70 2.34 -14.14
CA LEU A 536 -10.90 3.54 -14.38
C LEU A 536 -10.44 3.67 -15.84
N THR A 537 -10.43 2.58 -16.61
CA THR A 537 -10.02 2.55 -18.04
C THR A 537 -11.19 2.23 -18.98
N SER A 538 -12.43 2.30 -18.51
CA SER A 538 -13.59 1.81 -19.28
C SER A 538 -13.86 2.62 -20.55
N ASP A 539 -13.62 3.94 -20.50
CA ASP A 539 -13.83 4.85 -21.62
C ASP A 539 -12.57 5.69 -21.88
N PRO A 540 -12.00 5.67 -23.10
CA PRO A 540 -10.81 6.45 -23.44
C PRO A 540 -11.08 7.96 -23.53
N GLN A 541 -12.33 8.42 -23.64
CA GLN A 541 -12.68 9.84 -23.66
C GLN A 541 -12.60 10.48 -22.27
N VAL A 542 -12.67 9.68 -21.20
CA VAL A 542 -12.66 10.16 -19.81
C VAL A 542 -11.37 9.80 -19.11
N ASN A 543 -10.71 10.81 -18.55
CA ASN A 543 -9.52 10.63 -17.73
C ASN A 543 -9.95 10.39 -16.27
N ALA A 544 -10.04 9.12 -15.87
CA ALA A 544 -10.42 8.73 -14.52
C ALA A 544 -9.19 8.41 -13.64
N PHE A 545 -9.19 8.96 -12.42
CA PHE A 545 -8.11 8.85 -11.44
C PHE A 545 -8.66 8.53 -10.06
N ALA A 546 -7.86 7.85 -9.24
CA ALA A 546 -8.16 7.57 -7.84
C ALA A 546 -7.10 8.22 -6.93
N ILE A 547 -7.56 8.92 -5.89
CA ILE A 547 -6.73 9.50 -4.83
C ILE A 547 -7.15 8.86 -3.52
N PHE A 548 -6.23 8.09 -2.94
CA PHE A 548 -6.44 7.44 -1.64
C PHE A 548 -6.07 8.43 -0.52
N ILE A 549 -7.08 8.97 0.16
CA ILE A 549 -6.95 9.98 1.23
C ILE A 549 -6.87 9.34 2.63
N GLY A 550 -7.20 8.07 2.75
CA GLY A 550 -7.01 7.25 3.94
C GLY A 550 -6.48 5.88 3.56
N SER A 551 -5.87 5.20 4.53
CA SER A 551 -5.49 3.79 4.42
C SER A 551 -5.56 3.14 5.80
N LEU A 552 -5.86 1.86 5.84
CA LEU A 552 -5.59 1.02 7.00
C LEU A 552 -4.33 0.21 6.70
N GLY A 553 -3.21 0.59 7.30
CA GLY A 553 -1.91 -0.01 6.98
C GLY A 553 -1.42 0.37 5.58
N ASP A 554 -0.92 -0.60 4.82
CA ASP A 554 -0.30 -0.44 3.49
C ASP A 554 -1.29 -0.63 2.32
N GLN A 555 -2.60 -0.71 2.58
CA GLN A 555 -3.61 -0.97 1.55
C GLN A 555 -3.58 0.01 0.38
N ALA A 556 -3.45 1.31 0.64
CA ALA A 556 -3.36 2.32 -0.42
C ALA A 556 -2.13 2.14 -1.32
N GLU A 557 -0.97 1.78 -0.74
CA GLU A 557 0.26 1.53 -1.50
C GLU A 557 0.16 0.25 -2.34
N ARG A 558 -0.46 -0.81 -1.80
CA ARG A 558 -0.73 -2.05 -2.54
C ARG A 558 -1.68 -1.80 -3.70
N LEU A 559 -2.77 -1.07 -3.48
CA LEU A 559 -3.70 -0.68 -4.55
C LEU A 559 -3.02 0.15 -5.63
N GLN A 560 -2.15 1.10 -5.25
CA GLN A 560 -1.40 1.90 -6.21
C GLN A 560 -0.48 1.06 -7.11
N LYS A 561 0.09 -0.04 -6.60
CA LYS A 561 0.91 -0.97 -7.40
C LYS A 561 0.10 -1.82 -8.37
N THR A 562 -1.16 -2.12 -8.05
CA THR A 562 -2.03 -2.97 -8.89
C THR A 562 -2.81 -2.15 -9.92
N LEU A 563 -3.14 -0.89 -9.60
CA LEU A 563 -3.87 0.00 -10.50
C LEU A 563 -2.98 0.51 -11.65
N PRO A 564 -3.56 0.95 -12.78
CA PRO A 564 -2.80 1.43 -13.92
C PRO A 564 -1.86 2.57 -13.54
N ALA A 565 -0.62 2.50 -14.03
CA ALA A 565 0.41 3.50 -13.74
C ALA A 565 -0.08 4.92 -14.12
N GLY A 566 0.10 5.87 -13.21
CA GLY A 566 -0.34 7.26 -13.38
C GLY A 566 -1.84 7.52 -13.17
N ARG A 567 -2.65 6.50 -12.84
CA ARG A 567 -4.09 6.66 -12.54
C ARG A 567 -4.46 6.59 -11.06
N SER A 568 -3.51 6.24 -10.19
CA SER A 568 -3.75 6.13 -8.75
C SER A 568 -2.67 6.85 -7.94
N PHE A 569 -3.11 7.60 -6.93
CA PHE A 569 -2.25 8.39 -6.05
C PHE A 569 -2.60 8.14 -4.59
N VAL A 570 -1.62 8.26 -3.72
CA VAL A 570 -1.79 8.16 -2.27
C VAL A 570 -1.52 9.55 -1.68
N ALA A 571 -2.48 10.10 -0.93
CA ALA A 571 -2.42 11.44 -0.37
C ALA A 571 -2.80 11.42 1.13
N MET A 572 -1.83 11.10 1.98
CA MET A 572 -2.03 11.09 3.43
C MET A 572 -2.00 12.49 4.06
N ASP A 573 -1.50 13.49 3.32
CA ASP A 573 -1.49 14.90 3.68
C ASP A 573 -2.18 15.69 2.55
N THR A 574 -3.13 16.57 2.90
CA THR A 574 -3.85 17.43 1.94
C THR A 574 -2.92 18.36 1.17
N LYS A 575 -1.72 18.62 1.69
CA LYS A 575 -0.65 19.35 1.00
C LYS A 575 -0.19 18.67 -0.30
N GLN A 576 -0.36 17.37 -0.44
CA GLN A 576 0.07 16.62 -1.63
C GLN A 576 -0.96 16.72 -2.77
N ILE A 577 -2.22 17.04 -2.45
CA ILE A 577 -3.32 17.02 -3.42
C ILE A 577 -3.10 18.01 -4.58
N PRO A 578 -2.64 19.27 -4.38
CA PRO A 578 -2.34 20.16 -5.50
C PRO A 578 -1.30 19.61 -6.47
N GLN A 579 -0.24 18.96 -5.95
CA GLN A 579 0.80 18.36 -6.77
C GLN A 579 0.26 17.16 -7.55
N ILE A 580 -0.59 16.35 -6.91
CA ILE A 580 -1.28 15.23 -7.57
C ILE A 580 -2.21 15.74 -8.67
N LEU A 581 -3.02 16.77 -8.41
CA LEU A 581 -3.89 17.36 -9.42
C LEU A 581 -3.07 17.98 -10.57
N GLN A 582 -1.95 18.62 -10.27
CA GLN A 582 -1.02 19.10 -11.29
C GLN A 582 -0.48 17.96 -12.15
N GLN A 583 -0.05 16.85 -11.53
CA GLN A 583 0.39 15.66 -12.25
C GLN A 583 -0.74 15.07 -13.10
N ILE A 584 -1.96 14.99 -12.58
CA ILE A 584 -3.15 14.53 -13.30
C ILE A 584 -3.36 15.39 -14.56
N PHE A 585 -3.47 16.70 -14.42
CA PHE A 585 -3.74 17.59 -15.55
C PHE A 585 -2.56 17.73 -16.52
N THR A 586 -1.31 17.50 -16.07
CA THR A 586 -0.12 17.54 -16.95
C THR A 586 0.10 16.21 -17.65
N SER A 587 -0.19 15.08 -17.00
CA SER A 587 -0.03 13.75 -17.57
C SER A 587 -0.94 13.52 -18.78
N THR A 588 -2.14 14.11 -18.77
CA THR A 588 -3.05 14.10 -19.93
C THR A 588 -2.57 15.00 -21.06
N MET A 589 -1.74 16.01 -20.78
CA MET A 589 -1.08 16.78 -21.84
C MET A 589 -0.02 15.92 -22.55
N LEU A 590 0.76 15.14 -21.80
CA LEU A 590 1.88 14.33 -22.31
C LEU A 590 1.50 12.97 -22.91
N SER A 591 0.44 12.31 -22.43
CA SER A 591 0.07 10.96 -22.90
C SER A 591 -0.46 10.91 -24.33
N SER A 592 -0.63 12.06 -24.98
CA SER A 592 -1.08 12.18 -26.36
C SER A 592 0.03 12.59 -27.34
N ALA A 593 1.27 12.74 -26.86
CA ALA A 593 2.43 13.07 -27.68
C ALA A 593 3.05 11.84 -28.36
#